data_AF-A0A0D7PKM3-F1
#
_entry.id   AF-A0A0D7PKM3-F1
#
_cell.length_a   1.000
_cell.length_b   1.000
_cell.length_c   1.000
_cell.angle_alpha   90.00
_cell.angle_beta   90.00
_cell.angle_gamma   90.00
#
_symmetry.space_group_name_H-M   'P 1'
#
loop_
_entity.id
_entity.type
_entity.pdbx_description
1 polymer ?
#
loop_
_entity_poly.entity_id
_entity_poly.type
_entity_poly.pdbx_seq_one_letter_code
_entity_poly.pdbx_strand_id
1 'polypeptide(L)'
;MPTVNGQPDTTRVPALDLMRVAAVGAVILYHYGFWGPASNDGVTQVALPWLTPIAQYGFLGVPVFFAISGFVIAYSAEGRTPVGFAIARFSRIYPTFVICMTLTFLATLVLGRGHFQVTSGQWLANLFIAAPMFGQPYVDAAYWSLVIEVVFYAWVTALLALGLFPRRIDVIILAWLAITFVNELTIDAPLFEKLFMADDSGFFAVGLLIYEHYRGRRDAKLYGLLALALGTAVFQAVHKLERLDVHTGGSFDPRIVAAICVVSLGIVFLATRIKSIPLPRVLVVAAGGITYPLYLLHMQLGYVIFLSAASDRNHALWSVIVVTGMVLLAWFVWRVLERPVHRLTKDSLTALASRLGWPSRIQRAGKELISPV
;
A
#
# COMPACT_ATOMS: atom_id res chain seq x y z
N MET A 1 18.31 -30.57 18.34
CA MET A 1 17.00 -30.43 17.66
C MET A 1 16.36 -29.13 18.10
N PRO A 2 16.24 -28.11 17.23
CA PRO A 2 15.50 -26.91 17.60
C PRO A 2 14.03 -27.12 17.25
N THR A 3 13.20 -27.22 18.29
CA THR A 3 11.75 -27.19 18.20
C THR A 3 11.29 -25.81 17.72
N VAL A 4 11.15 -25.65 16.41
CA VAL A 4 10.43 -24.53 15.79
C VAL A 4 8.93 -24.80 15.96
N ASN A 5 8.43 -24.71 17.19
CA ASN A 5 7.00 -24.60 17.44
C ASN A 5 6.59 -23.13 17.36
N GLY A 6 6.76 -22.55 16.17
CA GLY A 6 5.96 -21.40 15.80
C GLY A 6 4.56 -21.92 15.52
N GLN A 7 3.58 -21.57 16.36
CA GLN A 7 2.18 -21.79 16.06
C GLN A 7 1.92 -21.41 14.59
N PRO A 8 1.23 -22.24 13.80
CA PRO A 8 0.88 -21.86 12.44
C PRO A 8 0.18 -20.51 12.51
N ASP A 9 0.65 -19.55 11.72
CA ASP A 9 0.01 -18.25 11.51
C ASP A 9 -1.34 -18.55 10.82
N THR A 10 -2.35 -18.97 11.59
CA THR A 10 -3.70 -19.41 11.14
C THR A 10 -4.56 -18.22 10.68
N THR A 11 -3.92 -17.10 10.37
CA THR A 11 -4.49 -15.73 10.33
C THR A 11 -4.17 -14.98 9.04
N ARG A 12 -3.52 -15.63 8.07
CA ARG A 12 -3.15 -15.02 6.80
C ARG A 12 -4.07 -15.52 5.69
N VAL A 13 -4.58 -14.61 4.86
CA VAL A 13 -5.37 -14.96 3.65
C VAL A 13 -4.39 -15.04 2.46
N PRO A 14 -3.93 -16.25 2.07
CA PRO A 14 -2.84 -16.42 1.12
C PRO A 14 -3.12 -15.79 -0.25
N ALA A 15 -4.38 -15.77 -0.66
CA ALA A 15 -4.80 -15.23 -1.95
C ALA A 15 -4.62 -13.71 -2.02
N LEU A 16 -4.78 -13.00 -0.90
CA LEU A 16 -4.54 -11.55 -0.87
C LEU A 16 -3.06 -11.21 -1.06
N ASP A 17 -2.14 -12.09 -0.64
CA ASP A 17 -0.71 -11.88 -0.93
C ASP A 17 -0.41 -11.96 -2.43
N LEU A 18 -1.06 -12.88 -3.15
CA LEU A 18 -0.94 -12.97 -4.61
C LEU A 18 -1.56 -11.75 -5.30
N MET A 19 -2.71 -11.27 -4.79
CA MET A 19 -3.31 -10.04 -5.30
C MET A 19 -2.41 -8.82 -5.12
N ARG A 20 -1.66 -8.74 -4.01
CA ARG A 20 -0.63 -7.72 -3.82
C ARG A 20 0.50 -7.82 -4.85
N VAL A 21 0.92 -9.03 -5.22
CA VAL A 21 1.92 -9.23 -6.28
C VAL A 21 1.38 -8.77 -7.64
N ALA A 22 0.14 -9.13 -7.97
CA ALA A 22 -0.50 -8.67 -9.20
C ALA A 22 -0.62 -7.13 -9.24
N ALA A 23 -1.01 -6.52 -8.11
CA ALA A 23 -1.12 -5.07 -7.99
C ALA A 23 0.23 -4.35 -8.15
N VAL A 24 1.30 -4.78 -7.48
CA VAL A 24 2.63 -4.16 -7.70
C VAL A 24 3.14 -4.42 -9.11
N GLY A 25 2.86 -5.59 -9.70
CA GLY A 25 3.19 -5.89 -11.09
C GLY A 25 2.51 -4.93 -12.06
N ALA A 26 1.22 -4.64 -11.85
CA ALA A 26 0.49 -3.65 -12.63
C ALA A 26 1.08 -2.24 -12.50
N VAL A 27 1.46 -1.83 -11.28
CA VAL A 27 2.12 -0.54 -11.04
C VAL A 27 3.49 -0.46 -11.72
N ILE A 28 4.29 -1.52 -11.68
CA ILE A 28 5.58 -1.56 -12.39
C ILE A 28 5.35 -1.49 -13.90
N LEU A 29 4.38 -2.25 -14.43
CA LEU A 29 4.02 -2.21 -15.84
C LEU A 29 3.59 -0.80 -16.26
N TYR A 30 2.83 -0.08 -15.43
CA TYR A 30 2.47 1.31 -15.68
C TYR A 30 3.70 2.21 -15.76
N HIS A 31 4.60 2.14 -14.78
CA HIS A 31 5.77 3.00 -14.74
C HIS A 31 6.72 2.76 -15.93
N TYR A 32 7.07 1.50 -16.20
CA TYR A 32 8.02 1.16 -17.25
C TYR A 32 7.40 1.07 -18.65
N GLY A 33 6.10 0.83 -18.75
CA GLY A 33 5.41 0.64 -20.02
C GLY A 33 4.67 1.88 -20.54
N PHE A 34 4.36 2.85 -19.67
CA PHE A 34 3.54 4.01 -20.04
C PHE A 34 3.98 5.34 -19.41
N TRP A 35 4.10 5.42 -18.09
CA TRP A 35 4.30 6.68 -17.38
C TRP A 35 5.67 7.30 -17.63
N GLY A 36 6.74 6.50 -17.61
CA GLY A 36 8.11 6.97 -17.89
C GLY A 36 8.18 7.78 -19.20
N PRO A 37 7.58 7.29 -20.30
CA PRO A 37 7.50 8.04 -21.55
C PRO A 37 6.45 9.14 -21.64
N ALA A 38 5.31 9.00 -20.95
CA ALA A 38 4.17 9.88 -21.12
C ALA A 38 4.24 11.18 -20.28
N SER A 39 4.98 11.19 -19.16
CA SER A 39 5.06 12.39 -18.32
C SER A 39 6.01 13.45 -18.91
N ASN A 40 5.65 14.73 -18.81
CA ASN A 40 6.46 15.86 -19.27
C ASN A 40 7.87 15.93 -18.61
N ASP A 41 8.02 15.35 -17.42
CA ASP A 41 9.31 15.19 -16.70
C ASP A 41 9.84 13.74 -16.76
N GLY A 42 9.32 12.94 -17.69
CA GLY A 42 9.51 11.50 -17.76
C GLY A 42 10.81 11.06 -18.42
N VAL A 43 11.25 9.85 -18.08
CA VAL A 43 12.33 9.17 -18.78
C VAL A 43 11.80 8.52 -20.05
N THR A 44 11.71 9.30 -21.13
CA THR A 44 11.23 8.85 -22.46
C THR A 44 11.96 7.63 -23.01
N GLN A 45 13.17 7.37 -22.53
CA GLN A 45 14.00 6.23 -22.91
C GLN A 45 13.51 4.90 -22.29
N VAL A 46 12.67 4.89 -21.26
CA VAL A 46 12.15 3.64 -20.66
C VAL A 46 11.05 3.00 -21.53
N ALA A 47 10.65 3.64 -22.63
CA ALA A 47 9.46 3.28 -23.39
C ALA A 47 9.44 1.85 -23.94
N LEU A 48 8.31 1.17 -23.67
CA LEU A 48 7.85 -0.02 -24.37
C LEU A 48 6.54 0.33 -25.09
N PRO A 49 6.56 1.04 -26.24
CA PRO A 49 5.34 1.58 -26.87
C PRO A 49 4.29 0.53 -27.22
N TRP A 50 4.72 -0.71 -27.49
CA TRP A 50 3.84 -1.83 -27.77
C TRP A 50 3.09 -2.35 -26.53
N LEU A 51 3.52 -2.00 -25.32
CA LEU A 51 2.80 -2.28 -24.07
C LEU A 51 1.85 -1.16 -23.65
N THR A 52 2.02 0.07 -24.17
CA THR A 52 1.22 1.25 -23.82
C THR A 52 -0.29 0.98 -23.69
N PRO A 53 -0.96 0.31 -24.65
CA PRO A 53 -2.41 0.10 -24.59
C PRO A 53 -2.89 -0.64 -23.34
N ILE A 54 -2.03 -1.49 -22.76
CA ILE A 54 -2.33 -2.27 -21.55
C ILE A 54 -1.70 -1.61 -20.33
N ALA A 55 -0.44 -1.18 -20.46
CA ALA A 55 0.35 -0.61 -19.37
C ALA A 55 -0.27 0.66 -18.78
N GLN A 56 -0.92 1.48 -19.62
CA GLN A 56 -1.58 2.71 -19.19
C GLN A 56 -2.59 2.47 -18.06
N TYR A 57 -3.26 1.31 -17.98
CA TYR A 57 -4.22 1.02 -16.92
C TYR A 57 -3.60 0.47 -15.63
N GLY A 58 -2.29 0.24 -15.61
CA GLY A 58 -1.60 -0.36 -14.47
C GLY A 58 -1.60 0.51 -13.20
N PHE A 59 -1.89 1.81 -13.31
CA PHE A 59 -2.08 2.70 -12.14
C PHE A 59 -3.19 2.20 -11.20
N LEU A 60 -4.17 1.47 -11.73
CA LEU A 60 -5.26 0.87 -10.95
C LEU A 60 -4.77 -0.19 -9.95
N GLY A 61 -3.51 -0.64 -10.05
CA GLY A 61 -2.88 -1.44 -9.01
C GLY A 61 -2.81 -0.73 -7.64
N VAL A 62 -2.66 0.60 -7.60
CA VAL A 62 -2.62 1.36 -6.33
C VAL A 62 -3.98 1.34 -5.60
N PRO A 63 -5.12 1.67 -6.25
CA PRO A 63 -6.43 1.51 -5.64
C PRO A 63 -6.75 0.06 -5.18
N VAL A 64 -6.27 -0.96 -5.90
CA VAL A 64 -6.38 -2.35 -5.46
C VAL A 64 -5.60 -2.58 -4.15
N PHE A 65 -4.42 -1.97 -3.98
CA PHE A 65 -3.71 -1.99 -2.70
C PHE A 65 -4.51 -1.37 -1.57
N PHE A 66 -5.20 -0.25 -1.81
CA PHE A 66 -6.04 0.40 -0.80
C PHE A 66 -7.22 -0.48 -0.38
N ALA A 67 -7.87 -1.18 -1.32
CA ALA A 67 -8.91 -2.15 -0.99
C ALA A 67 -8.38 -3.33 -0.17
N ILE A 68 -7.22 -3.89 -0.55
CA ILE A 68 -6.56 -4.94 0.25
C ILE A 68 -6.17 -4.40 1.63
N SER A 69 -5.71 -3.15 1.71
CA SER A 69 -5.36 -2.50 2.97
C SER A 69 -6.57 -2.36 3.88
N GLY A 70 -7.71 -1.85 3.39
CA GLY A 70 -8.95 -1.77 4.15
C GLY A 70 -9.30 -3.11 4.82
N PHE A 71 -9.23 -4.21 4.06
CA PHE A 71 -9.43 -5.55 4.60
C PHE A 71 -8.41 -5.92 5.68
N VAL A 72 -7.11 -5.82 5.36
CA VAL A 72 -6.01 -6.25 6.24
C VAL A 72 -5.96 -5.42 7.52
N ILE A 73 -6.33 -4.15 7.45
CA ILE A 73 -6.36 -3.25 8.58
C ILE A 73 -7.49 -3.58 9.52
N ALA A 74 -8.72 -3.77 9.01
CA ALA A 74 -9.83 -4.23 9.84
C ALA A 74 -9.51 -5.58 10.50
N TYR A 75 -8.97 -6.52 9.72
CA TYR A 75 -8.49 -7.81 10.22
C TYR A 75 -7.45 -7.65 11.34
N SER A 76 -6.45 -6.79 11.12
CA SER A 76 -5.34 -6.63 12.08
C SER A 76 -5.69 -5.81 13.31
N ALA A 77 -6.71 -4.94 13.25
CA ALA A 77 -7.18 -4.14 14.36
C ALA A 77 -8.03 -4.96 15.36
N GLU A 78 -8.62 -6.07 14.91
CA GLU A 78 -9.45 -6.90 15.77
C GLU A 78 -8.69 -7.42 16.99
N GLY A 79 -9.28 -7.23 18.18
CA GLY A 79 -8.68 -7.68 19.44
C GLY A 79 -7.34 -7.02 19.78
N ARG A 80 -7.05 -5.83 19.24
CA ARG A 80 -5.85 -5.05 19.59
C ARG A 80 -6.18 -3.78 20.34
N THR A 81 -5.23 -3.35 21.18
CA THR A 81 -5.24 -2.00 21.75
C THR A 81 -4.79 -0.99 20.68
N PRO A 82 -5.13 0.30 20.83
CA PRO A 82 -4.70 1.35 19.89
C PRO A 82 -3.17 1.37 19.73
N VAL A 83 -2.45 1.34 20.86
CA VAL A 83 -0.98 1.34 20.90
C VAL A 83 -0.40 0.07 20.27
N GLY A 84 -0.97 -1.11 20.56
CA GLY A 84 -0.53 -2.37 19.96
C GLY A 84 -0.75 -2.42 18.45
N PHE A 85 -1.84 -1.82 17.97
CA PHE A 85 -2.10 -1.66 16.54
C PHE A 85 -1.08 -0.71 15.89
N ALA A 86 -0.88 0.49 16.45
CA ALA A 86 0.04 1.50 15.95
C ALA A 86 1.49 0.97 15.86
N ILE A 87 1.99 0.32 16.92
CA ILE A 87 3.33 -0.30 16.93
C ILE A 87 3.46 -1.34 15.82
N ALA A 88 2.45 -2.19 15.64
CA ALA A 88 2.50 -3.24 14.62
C ALA A 88 2.48 -2.70 13.18
N ARG A 89 1.79 -1.58 12.95
CA ARG A 89 1.77 -0.93 11.63
C ARG A 89 3.06 -0.15 11.38
N PHE A 90 3.50 0.64 12.35
CA PHE A 90 4.72 1.43 12.25
C PHE A 90 5.95 0.55 12.01
N SER A 91 6.14 -0.49 12.84
CA SER A 91 7.28 -1.41 12.70
C SER A 91 7.30 -2.12 11.34
N ARG A 92 6.13 -2.33 10.72
CA ARG A 92 5.99 -3.01 9.42
C ARG A 92 6.39 -2.13 8.25
N ILE A 93 6.12 -0.83 8.31
CA ILE A 93 6.27 0.10 7.18
C ILE A 93 7.52 0.98 7.33
N TYR A 94 7.66 1.66 8.46
CA TYR A 94 8.63 2.75 8.59
C TYR A 94 10.09 2.31 8.39
N PRO A 95 10.57 1.20 8.99
CA PRO A 95 11.99 0.85 8.86
C PRO A 95 12.37 0.44 7.43
N THR A 96 11.53 -0.35 6.76
CA THR A 96 11.77 -0.74 5.36
C THR A 96 11.70 0.46 4.43
N PHE A 97 10.78 1.40 4.68
CA PHE A 97 10.71 2.67 3.95
C PHE A 97 12.04 3.43 4.03
N VAL A 98 12.57 3.65 5.23
CA VAL A 98 13.84 4.38 5.42
C VAL A 98 14.99 3.67 4.72
N ILE A 99 15.07 2.33 4.81
CA ILE A 99 16.10 1.54 4.12
C ILE A 99 16.00 1.74 2.60
N CYS A 100 14.82 1.53 2.01
CA CYS A 100 14.65 1.61 0.56
C CYS A 100 14.87 3.03 0.04
N MET A 101 14.31 4.04 0.72
CA MET A 101 14.52 5.45 0.40
C MET A 101 16.00 5.83 0.46
N THR A 102 16.74 5.32 1.45
CA THR A 102 18.19 5.57 1.57
C THR A 102 18.96 4.90 0.45
N LEU A 103 18.60 3.68 0.04
CA LEU A 103 19.18 3.04 -1.14
C LEU A 103 18.92 3.86 -2.42
N THR A 104 17.69 4.33 -2.62
CA THR A 104 17.34 5.22 -3.73
C THR A 104 18.14 6.52 -3.72
N PHE A 105 18.27 7.15 -2.56
CA PHE A 105 19.08 8.37 -2.38
C PHE A 105 20.55 8.14 -2.75
N LEU A 106 21.19 7.11 -2.18
CA LEU A 106 22.59 6.79 -2.44
C LEU A 106 22.83 6.45 -3.91
N ALA A 107 21.95 5.66 -4.53
CA ALA A 107 22.04 5.36 -5.94
C ALA A 107 21.90 6.63 -6.80
N THR A 108 21.01 7.55 -6.43
CA THR A 108 20.84 8.82 -7.15
C THR A 108 22.08 9.70 -7.02
N LEU A 109 22.74 9.74 -5.87
CA LEU A 109 24.01 10.47 -5.69
C LEU A 109 25.13 9.93 -6.59
N VAL A 110 25.22 8.60 -6.76
CA VAL A 110 26.30 7.95 -7.51
C VAL A 110 26.00 7.88 -9.01
N LEU A 111 24.76 7.58 -9.39
CA LEU A 111 24.35 7.22 -10.75
C LEU A 111 23.42 8.25 -11.40
N GLY A 112 22.89 9.22 -10.65
CA GLY A 112 21.90 10.18 -11.15
C GLY A 112 22.41 11.10 -12.27
N ARG A 113 23.73 11.33 -12.35
CA ARG A 113 24.47 12.00 -13.45
C ARG A 113 23.77 13.24 -14.03
N GLY A 114 23.13 14.04 -13.18
CA GLY A 114 22.44 15.28 -13.58
C GLY A 114 21.01 15.11 -14.08
N HIS A 115 20.58 13.89 -14.44
CA HIS A 115 19.18 13.59 -14.81
C HIS A 115 18.27 13.49 -13.59
N PHE A 116 18.81 12.96 -12.49
CA PHE A 116 18.11 12.87 -11.22
C PHE A 116 18.97 13.47 -10.11
N GLN A 117 18.34 14.30 -9.29
CA GLN A 117 18.98 14.91 -8.13
C GLN A 117 18.07 14.77 -6.93
N VAL A 118 18.63 14.24 -5.85
CA VAL A 118 17.99 14.23 -4.54
C VAL A 118 18.93 14.92 -3.58
N THR A 119 18.47 16.00 -2.94
CA THR A 119 19.29 16.72 -1.96
C THR A 119 19.23 16.04 -0.59
N SER A 120 20.24 16.26 0.25
CA SER A 120 20.19 15.77 1.65
C SER A 120 19.00 16.35 2.43
N GLY A 121 18.60 17.59 2.11
CA GLY A 121 17.40 18.22 2.70
C GLY A 121 16.11 17.53 2.27
N GLN A 122 16.00 17.14 1.01
CA GLN A 122 14.88 16.33 0.50
C GLN A 122 14.83 14.96 1.17
N TRP A 123 15.96 14.26 1.29
CA TRP A 123 16.03 12.98 1.99
C TRP A 123 15.61 13.11 3.47
N LEU A 124 16.08 14.15 4.16
CA LEU A 124 15.72 14.42 5.56
C LEU A 124 14.22 14.71 5.71
N ALA A 125 13.63 15.50 4.81
CA ALA A 125 12.19 15.78 4.83
C ALA A 125 11.36 14.51 4.58
N ASN A 126 11.84 13.59 3.74
CA ASN A 126 11.17 12.32 3.46
C ASN A 126 11.23 11.32 4.63
N LEU A 127 12.09 11.51 5.65
CA LEU A 127 12.00 10.72 6.88
C LEU A 127 10.66 10.91 7.61
N PHE A 128 9.92 11.98 7.33
CA PHE A 128 8.56 12.19 7.83
C PHE A 128 7.48 11.51 6.98
N ILE A 129 7.84 10.80 5.90
CA ILE A 129 6.98 10.23 4.86
C ILE A 129 6.24 11.28 4.04
N ALA A 130 5.73 12.35 4.65
CA ALA A 130 4.99 13.43 4.01
C ALA A 130 5.88 14.66 3.74
N ALA A 131 6.97 14.47 3.01
CA ALA A 131 7.93 15.51 2.65
C ALA A 131 7.32 16.81 2.06
N PRO A 132 6.23 16.76 1.25
CA PRO A 132 5.60 17.97 0.73
C PRO A 132 5.11 18.95 1.81
N MET A 133 4.86 18.50 3.05
CA MET A 133 4.55 19.41 4.16
C MET A 133 5.71 20.35 4.54
N PHE A 134 6.94 20.00 4.16
CA PHE A 134 8.14 20.83 4.34
C PHE A 134 8.57 21.52 3.04
N GLY A 135 7.70 21.57 2.03
CA GLY A 135 8.03 22.13 0.71
C GLY A 135 9.07 21.33 -0.08
N GLN A 136 9.30 20.07 0.29
CA GLN A 136 10.24 19.18 -0.40
C GLN A 136 9.49 18.12 -1.22
N PRO A 137 9.94 17.79 -2.44
CA PRO A 137 9.36 16.70 -3.21
C PRO A 137 9.68 15.34 -2.55
N TYR A 138 8.95 14.30 -2.97
CA TYR A 138 9.30 12.95 -2.54
C TYR A 138 10.64 12.52 -3.14
N VAL A 139 11.42 11.69 -2.44
CA VAL A 139 12.62 11.06 -3.00
C VAL A 139 12.23 10.16 -4.18
N ASP A 140 11.11 9.46 -4.06
CA ASP A 140 10.47 8.71 -5.14
C ASP A 140 9.01 9.15 -5.22
N ALA A 141 8.55 9.53 -6.41
CA ALA A 141 7.19 10.01 -6.59
C ALA A 141 6.15 8.99 -6.10
N ALA A 142 6.40 7.68 -6.23
CA ALA A 142 5.49 6.62 -5.80
C ALA A 142 5.17 6.62 -4.28
N TYR A 143 5.93 7.39 -3.47
CA TYR A 143 5.72 7.51 -2.02
C TYR A 143 4.47 8.29 -1.63
N TRP A 144 3.82 9.02 -2.56
CA TRP A 144 2.57 9.73 -2.26
C TRP A 144 1.48 8.80 -1.70
N SER A 145 1.39 7.56 -2.21
CA SER A 145 0.38 6.59 -1.76
C SER A 145 0.67 6.05 -0.36
N LEU A 146 1.93 6.06 0.08
CA LEU A 146 2.32 5.66 1.42
C LEU A 146 1.80 6.64 2.48
N VAL A 147 1.72 7.93 2.13
CA VAL A 147 1.12 8.95 3.02
C VAL A 147 -0.34 8.59 3.30
N ILE A 148 -1.11 8.26 2.28
CA ILE A 148 -2.53 7.86 2.38
C ILE A 148 -2.67 6.65 3.31
N GLU A 149 -1.85 5.63 3.10
CA GLU A 149 -1.84 4.42 3.93
C GLU A 149 -1.53 4.73 5.42
N VAL A 150 -0.53 5.59 5.70
CA VAL A 150 -0.17 5.97 7.08
C VAL A 150 -1.25 6.84 7.73
N VAL A 151 -1.89 7.74 6.98
CA VAL A 151 -3.04 8.53 7.45
C VAL A 151 -4.20 7.60 7.83
N PHE A 152 -4.50 6.59 7.01
CA PHE A 152 -5.51 5.58 7.34
C PHE A 152 -5.19 4.84 8.64
N TYR A 153 -3.91 4.53 8.88
CA TYR A 153 -3.50 3.87 10.12
C TYR A 153 -3.66 4.77 11.33
N ALA A 154 -3.33 6.05 11.20
CA ALA A 154 -3.55 7.04 12.25
C ALA A 154 -5.04 7.16 12.58
N TRP A 155 -5.90 7.21 11.57
CA TRP A 155 -7.36 7.20 11.73
C TRP A 155 -7.85 5.96 12.49
N VAL A 156 -7.48 4.77 12.05
CA VAL A 156 -7.91 3.52 12.73
C VAL A 156 -7.39 3.46 14.16
N THR A 157 -6.15 3.92 14.40
CA THR A 157 -5.59 4.05 15.76
C THR A 157 -6.44 4.97 16.63
N ALA A 158 -6.81 6.15 16.12
CA ALA A 158 -7.64 7.11 16.83
C ALA A 158 -9.05 6.54 17.09
N LEU A 159 -9.67 5.91 16.10
CA LEU A 159 -11.00 5.31 16.22
C LEU A 159 -11.01 4.11 17.19
N LEU A 160 -9.91 3.35 17.28
CA LEU A 160 -9.71 2.34 18.33
C LEU A 160 -9.62 2.98 19.71
N ALA A 161 -8.88 4.09 19.84
CA ALA A 161 -8.72 4.81 21.12
C ALA A 161 -10.05 5.41 21.61
N LEU A 162 -10.91 5.86 20.69
CA LEU A 162 -12.26 6.33 20.96
C LEU A 162 -13.28 5.18 21.15
N GLY A 163 -12.86 3.92 20.98
CA GLY A 163 -13.75 2.75 21.11
C GLY A 163 -14.79 2.60 20.00
N LEU A 164 -14.69 3.40 18.93
CA LEU A 164 -15.61 3.43 17.79
C LEU A 164 -15.34 2.29 16.81
N PHE A 165 -14.08 1.90 16.61
CA PHE A 165 -13.70 0.81 15.70
C PHE A 165 -13.59 -0.53 16.45
N PRO A 166 -14.10 -1.66 15.91
CA PRO A 166 -14.93 -1.80 14.71
C PRO A 166 -16.45 -1.60 14.97
N ARG A 167 -16.86 -1.24 16.20
CA ARG A 167 -18.28 -1.22 16.63
C ARG A 167 -19.21 -0.34 15.78
N ARG A 168 -18.70 0.76 15.23
CA ARG A 168 -19.46 1.77 14.48
C ARG A 168 -19.05 1.83 13.01
N ILE A 169 -18.56 0.73 12.45
CA ILE A 169 -17.99 0.69 11.09
C ILE A 169 -18.96 1.22 10.02
N ASP A 170 -20.25 0.92 10.11
CA ASP A 170 -21.25 1.42 9.17
C ASP A 170 -21.37 2.95 9.21
N VAL A 171 -21.35 3.54 10.40
CA VAL A 171 -21.45 5.00 10.59
C VAL A 171 -20.16 5.67 10.11
N ILE A 172 -19.01 5.06 10.43
CA ILE A 172 -17.70 5.55 9.98
C ILE A 172 -17.66 5.59 8.45
N ILE A 173 -18.06 4.51 7.78
CA ILE A 173 -18.09 4.44 6.32
C ILE A 173 -19.06 5.46 5.74
N LEU A 174 -20.30 5.54 6.24
CA LEU A 174 -21.28 6.51 5.72
C LEU A 174 -20.82 7.95 5.89
N ALA A 175 -20.29 8.31 7.06
CA ALA A 175 -19.74 9.64 7.31
C ALA A 175 -18.55 9.93 6.40
N TRP A 176 -17.67 8.95 6.19
CA TRP A 176 -16.48 9.09 5.35
C TRP A 176 -16.83 9.28 3.87
N LEU A 177 -17.76 8.50 3.35
CA LEU A 177 -18.25 8.65 1.97
C LEU A 177 -19.03 9.97 1.81
N ALA A 178 -19.79 10.41 2.83
CA ALA A 178 -20.43 11.72 2.80
C ALA A 178 -19.40 12.86 2.74
N ILE A 179 -18.33 12.80 3.55
CA ILE A 179 -17.23 13.78 3.50
C ILE A 179 -16.57 13.78 2.12
N THR A 180 -16.38 12.61 1.51
CA THR A 180 -15.83 12.47 0.16
C THR A 180 -16.66 13.24 -0.86
N PHE A 181 -17.98 12.99 -0.92
CA PHE A 181 -18.86 13.70 -1.85
C PHE A 181 -18.96 15.19 -1.55
N VAL A 182 -18.94 15.61 -0.27
CA VAL A 182 -18.90 17.05 0.06
C VAL A 182 -17.61 17.68 -0.46
N ASN A 183 -16.46 17.05 -0.26
CA ASN A 183 -15.19 17.59 -0.74
C ASN A 183 -15.16 17.70 -2.27
N GLU A 184 -15.49 16.61 -2.97
CA GLU A 184 -15.45 16.54 -4.44
C GLU A 184 -16.48 17.45 -5.11
N LEU A 185 -17.63 17.73 -4.46
CA LEU A 185 -18.68 18.56 -5.05
C LEU A 185 -18.63 20.04 -4.62
N THR A 186 -17.87 20.41 -3.59
CA THR A 186 -17.93 21.78 -3.04
C THR A 186 -16.61 22.45 -2.68
N ILE A 187 -15.64 21.75 -2.06
CA ILE A 187 -14.48 22.39 -1.42
C ILE A 187 -13.23 22.32 -2.30
N ASP A 188 -12.97 21.17 -2.92
CA ASP A 188 -11.75 20.87 -3.69
C ASP A 188 -10.44 21.33 -2.99
N ALA A 189 -10.35 21.13 -1.67
CA ALA A 189 -9.17 21.54 -0.90
C ALA A 189 -8.13 20.40 -0.82
N PRO A 190 -6.88 20.60 -1.29
CA PRO A 190 -5.86 19.55 -1.32
C PRO A 190 -5.51 18.94 0.05
N LEU A 191 -5.64 19.73 1.13
CA LEU A 191 -5.42 19.25 2.49
C LEU A 191 -6.54 18.31 2.95
N PHE A 192 -7.80 18.64 2.62
CA PHE A 192 -8.95 17.78 2.92
C PHE A 192 -8.87 16.48 2.14
N GLU A 193 -8.52 16.56 0.86
CA GLU A 193 -8.34 15.39 0.01
C GLU A 193 -7.37 14.38 0.62
N LYS A 194 -6.19 14.83 1.08
CA LYS A 194 -5.18 13.95 1.67
C LYS A 194 -5.53 13.47 3.08
N LEU A 195 -6.05 14.36 3.94
CA LEU A 195 -6.36 14.02 5.33
C LEU A 195 -7.54 13.05 5.45
N PHE A 196 -8.56 13.24 4.61
CA PHE A 196 -9.74 12.39 4.54
C PHE A 196 -9.61 11.32 3.46
N MET A 197 -8.50 11.26 2.73
CA MET A 197 -8.29 10.29 1.64
C MET A 197 -9.49 10.31 0.69
N ALA A 198 -9.99 11.51 0.39
CA ALA A 198 -11.26 11.71 -0.29
C ALA A 198 -11.24 11.06 -1.68
N ASP A 199 -10.10 11.06 -2.36
CA ASP A 199 -9.90 10.43 -3.67
C ASP A 199 -9.88 8.89 -3.67
N ASP A 200 -9.72 8.24 -2.51
CA ASP A 200 -9.48 6.79 -2.43
C ASP A 200 -10.36 6.09 -1.36
N SER A 201 -11.26 6.84 -0.70
CA SER A 201 -12.10 6.37 0.40
C SER A 201 -12.98 5.18 0.03
N GLY A 202 -13.50 5.15 -1.20
CA GLY A 202 -14.34 4.05 -1.71
C GLY A 202 -13.59 2.73 -1.69
N PHE A 203 -12.31 2.72 -2.09
CA PHE A 203 -11.48 1.52 -2.11
C PHE A 203 -11.25 0.97 -0.70
N PHE A 204 -10.85 1.81 0.25
CA PHE A 204 -10.69 1.40 1.64
C PHE A 204 -12.01 0.91 2.25
N ALA A 205 -13.12 1.61 2.00
CA ALA A 205 -14.44 1.23 2.49
C ALA A 205 -14.88 -0.14 1.93
N VAL A 206 -14.65 -0.41 0.65
CA VAL A 206 -14.86 -1.75 0.06
C VAL A 206 -14.05 -2.78 0.85
N GLY A 207 -12.75 -2.56 1.07
CA GLY A 207 -11.90 -3.45 1.86
C GLY A 207 -12.44 -3.76 3.28
N LEU A 208 -12.86 -2.72 4.00
CA LEU A 208 -13.48 -2.83 5.32
C LEU A 208 -14.75 -3.71 5.30
N LEU A 209 -15.61 -3.51 4.29
CA LEU A 209 -16.86 -4.26 4.14
C LEU A 209 -16.65 -5.71 3.67
N ILE A 210 -15.63 -5.95 2.83
CA ILE A 210 -15.19 -7.31 2.49
C ILE A 210 -14.76 -8.04 3.78
N TYR A 211 -14.08 -7.35 4.70
CA TYR A 211 -13.72 -7.95 5.98
C TYR A 211 -14.95 -8.29 6.84
N GLU A 212 -15.94 -7.40 6.91
CA GLU A 212 -17.20 -7.65 7.60
C GLU A 212 -17.96 -8.86 6.99
N HIS A 213 -17.93 -9.01 5.67
CA HIS A 213 -18.45 -10.20 5.02
C HIS A 213 -17.65 -11.46 5.38
N TYR A 214 -16.31 -11.37 5.39
CA TYR A 214 -15.40 -12.48 5.70
C TYR A 214 -15.62 -13.04 7.12
N ARG A 215 -15.89 -12.18 8.11
CA ARG A 215 -16.25 -12.58 9.48
C ARG A 215 -17.68 -13.12 9.63
N GLY A 216 -18.46 -13.15 8.55
CA GLY A 216 -19.75 -13.84 8.48
C GLY A 216 -20.99 -12.95 8.42
N ARG A 217 -20.84 -11.61 8.38
CA ARG A 217 -21.97 -10.68 8.23
C ARG A 217 -22.59 -10.80 6.82
N ARG A 218 -23.92 -10.85 6.73
CA ARG A 218 -24.67 -11.13 5.48
C ARG A 218 -26.01 -10.37 5.36
N ASP A 219 -26.19 -9.28 6.09
CA ASP A 219 -27.43 -8.48 6.05
C ASP A 219 -27.53 -7.56 4.82
N ALA A 220 -28.74 -7.11 4.50
CA ALA A 220 -29.00 -6.20 3.38
C ALA A 220 -28.24 -4.88 3.50
N LYS A 221 -28.00 -4.40 4.73
CA LYS A 221 -27.26 -3.16 4.98
C LYS A 221 -25.78 -3.31 4.58
N LEU A 222 -25.14 -4.45 4.86
CA LEU A 222 -23.80 -4.75 4.37
C LEU A 222 -23.73 -4.65 2.83
N TYR A 223 -24.65 -5.30 2.12
CA TYR A 223 -24.62 -5.27 0.65
C TYR A 223 -24.95 -3.89 0.09
N GLY A 224 -25.86 -3.14 0.72
CA GLY A 224 -26.14 -1.75 0.35
C GLY A 224 -24.92 -0.84 0.53
N LEU A 225 -24.22 -0.96 1.65
CA LEU A 225 -22.97 -0.22 1.89
C LEU A 225 -21.87 -0.65 0.92
N LEU A 226 -21.78 -1.94 0.59
CA LEU A 226 -20.78 -2.44 -0.34
C LEU A 226 -21.03 -1.92 -1.77
N ALA A 227 -22.29 -1.88 -2.19
CA ALA A 227 -22.69 -1.29 -3.47
C ALA A 227 -22.39 0.21 -3.50
N LEU A 228 -22.68 0.94 -2.41
CA LEU A 228 -22.36 2.36 -2.30
C LEU A 228 -20.85 2.61 -2.36
N ALA A 229 -20.06 1.89 -1.56
CA ALA A 229 -18.60 2.03 -1.54
C ALA A 229 -17.96 1.65 -2.88
N LEU A 230 -18.47 0.60 -3.55
CA LEU A 230 -18.05 0.22 -4.89
C LEU A 230 -18.39 1.31 -5.92
N GLY A 231 -19.59 1.87 -5.86
CA GLY A 231 -20.00 3.00 -6.71
C GLY A 231 -19.08 4.21 -6.52
N THR A 232 -18.75 4.56 -5.27
CA THR A 232 -17.79 5.63 -4.96
C THR A 232 -16.39 5.30 -5.48
N ALA A 233 -15.90 4.06 -5.32
CA ALA A 233 -14.59 3.65 -5.84
C ALA A 233 -14.49 3.75 -7.37
N VAL A 234 -15.57 3.38 -8.08
CA VAL A 234 -15.64 3.53 -9.55
C VAL A 234 -15.67 4.99 -9.95
N PHE A 235 -16.47 5.81 -9.26
CA PHE A 235 -16.52 7.25 -9.48
C PHE A 235 -15.15 7.91 -9.30
N GLN A 236 -14.46 7.62 -8.18
CA GLN A 236 -13.10 8.09 -7.90
C GLN A 236 -12.09 7.64 -8.98
N ALA A 237 -12.15 6.38 -9.41
CA ALA A 237 -11.25 5.85 -10.44
C ALA A 237 -11.40 6.59 -11.77
N VAL A 238 -12.63 6.92 -12.14
CA VAL A 238 -12.94 7.64 -13.38
C VAL A 238 -12.61 9.12 -13.25
N HIS A 239 -12.94 9.76 -12.13
CA HIS A 239 -12.65 11.19 -11.91
C HIS A 239 -11.13 11.45 -11.84
N LYS A 240 -10.35 10.50 -11.32
CA LYS A 240 -8.87 10.55 -11.34
C LYS A 240 -8.28 10.67 -12.76
N LEU A 241 -9.02 10.30 -13.80
CA LEU A 241 -8.59 10.50 -15.19
C LEU A 241 -8.46 11.96 -15.56
N GLU A 242 -9.28 12.86 -15.03
CA GLU A 242 -9.20 14.30 -15.32
C GLU A 242 -7.82 14.87 -14.93
N ARG A 243 -7.26 14.42 -13.81
CA ARG A 243 -5.93 14.82 -13.34
C ARG A 243 -4.81 14.16 -14.16
N LEU A 244 -5.01 12.92 -14.60
CA LEU A 244 -4.05 12.18 -15.43
C LEU A 244 -4.01 12.69 -16.87
N ASP A 245 -5.13 13.15 -17.40
CA ASP A 245 -5.26 13.65 -18.77
C ASP A 245 -4.38 14.89 -19.00
N VAL A 246 -4.26 15.76 -17.99
CA VAL A 246 -3.35 16.91 -18.01
C VAL A 246 -1.90 16.49 -18.28
N HIS A 247 -1.50 15.31 -17.82
CA HIS A 247 -0.12 14.82 -17.93
C HIS A 247 0.10 13.86 -19.11
N THR A 248 -0.97 13.33 -19.70
CA THR A 248 -0.88 12.21 -20.66
C THR A 248 -1.62 12.45 -21.99
N GLY A 249 -2.33 13.57 -22.12
CA GLY A 249 -3.00 13.96 -23.36
C GLY A 249 -4.29 13.21 -23.68
N GLY A 250 -5.01 12.68 -22.67
CA GLY A 250 -6.36 12.13 -22.88
C GLY A 250 -6.42 10.69 -23.42
N SER A 251 -5.42 9.84 -23.09
CA SER A 251 -5.31 8.48 -23.65
C SER A 251 -6.24 7.43 -23.02
N PHE A 252 -6.95 7.76 -21.94
CA PHE A 252 -7.71 6.79 -21.15
C PHE A 252 -9.17 6.68 -21.58
N ASP A 253 -9.68 5.45 -21.64
CA ASP A 253 -11.12 5.18 -21.76
C ASP A 253 -11.75 5.00 -20.35
N PRO A 254 -12.66 5.89 -19.91
CA PRO A 254 -13.34 5.79 -18.63
C PRO A 254 -14.09 4.47 -18.41
N ARG A 255 -14.63 3.87 -19.48
CA ARG A 255 -15.40 2.62 -19.41
C ARG A 255 -14.48 1.44 -19.08
N ILE A 256 -13.28 1.44 -19.66
CA ILE A 256 -12.26 0.41 -19.37
C ILE A 256 -11.79 0.55 -17.93
N VAL A 257 -11.57 1.78 -17.46
CA VAL A 257 -11.17 2.05 -16.06
C VAL A 257 -12.23 1.59 -15.07
N ALA A 258 -13.50 1.93 -15.31
CA ALA A 258 -14.62 1.45 -14.51
C ALA A 258 -14.72 -0.08 -14.51
N ALA A 259 -14.56 -0.73 -15.67
CA ALA A 259 -14.60 -2.18 -15.78
C ALA A 259 -13.45 -2.85 -15.01
N ILE A 260 -12.21 -2.37 -15.15
CA ILE A 260 -11.06 -2.89 -14.41
C ILE A 260 -11.25 -2.68 -12.89
N CYS A 261 -11.78 -1.54 -12.48
CA CYS A 261 -12.09 -1.25 -11.08
C CYS A 261 -13.09 -2.28 -10.50
N VAL A 262 -14.24 -2.47 -11.14
CA VAL A 262 -15.26 -3.43 -10.69
C VAL A 262 -14.72 -4.86 -10.68
N VAL A 263 -14.06 -5.28 -11.76
CA VAL A 263 -13.52 -6.65 -11.90
C VAL A 263 -12.45 -6.91 -10.85
N SER A 264 -11.50 -6.00 -10.67
CA SER A 264 -10.41 -6.17 -9.71
C SER A 264 -10.92 -6.24 -8.26
N LEU A 265 -11.88 -5.40 -7.88
CA LEU A 265 -12.50 -5.45 -6.55
C LEU A 265 -13.35 -6.72 -6.35
N GLY A 266 -14.03 -7.18 -7.39
CA GLY A 266 -14.72 -8.48 -7.40
C GLY A 266 -13.74 -9.65 -7.21
N ILE A 267 -12.57 -9.61 -7.85
CA ILE A 267 -11.50 -10.59 -7.67
C ILE A 267 -10.96 -10.53 -6.24
N VAL A 268 -10.73 -9.34 -5.66
CA VAL A 268 -10.31 -9.21 -4.26
C VAL A 268 -11.34 -9.84 -3.32
N PHE A 269 -12.64 -9.58 -3.52
CA PHE A 269 -13.71 -10.21 -2.75
C PHE A 269 -13.66 -11.74 -2.88
N LEU A 270 -13.57 -12.27 -4.11
CA LEU A 270 -13.51 -13.71 -4.36
C LEU A 270 -12.24 -14.35 -3.77
N ALA A 271 -11.11 -13.66 -3.81
CA ALA A 271 -9.84 -14.12 -3.24
C ALA A 271 -9.96 -14.39 -1.74
N THR A 272 -10.76 -13.62 -0.99
CA THR A 272 -11.01 -13.88 0.43
C THR A 272 -11.74 -15.20 0.71
N ARG A 273 -12.32 -15.82 -0.32
CA ARG A 273 -13.03 -17.11 -0.23
C ARG A 273 -12.09 -18.30 -0.47
N ILE A 274 -10.90 -18.06 -1.01
CA ILE A 274 -9.92 -19.10 -1.34
C ILE A 274 -9.14 -19.46 -0.07
N LYS A 275 -9.44 -20.63 0.50
CA LYS A 275 -8.81 -21.11 1.74
C LYS A 275 -7.45 -21.78 1.52
N SER A 276 -7.20 -22.31 0.34
CA SER A 276 -5.98 -23.05 0.01
C SER A 276 -5.56 -22.76 -1.42
N ILE A 277 -4.26 -22.59 -1.61
CA ILE A 277 -3.65 -22.36 -2.91
C ILE A 277 -2.71 -23.53 -3.18
N PRO A 278 -2.72 -24.13 -4.39
CA PRO A 278 -1.82 -25.24 -4.74
C PRO A 278 -0.39 -24.76 -5.02
N LEU A 279 0.15 -23.89 -4.15
CA LEU A 279 1.50 -23.37 -4.23
C LEU A 279 2.25 -23.66 -2.92
N PRO A 280 3.56 -23.93 -2.98
CA PRO A 280 4.38 -24.05 -1.77
C PRO A 280 4.23 -22.82 -0.87
N ARG A 281 3.96 -23.05 0.41
CA ARG A 281 3.79 -21.98 1.41
C ARG A 281 4.94 -20.98 1.41
N VAL A 282 6.17 -21.45 1.20
CA VAL A 282 7.38 -20.61 1.13
C VAL A 282 7.27 -19.58 0.00
N LEU A 283 6.76 -19.97 -1.18
CA LEU A 283 6.60 -19.07 -2.32
C LEU A 283 5.53 -18.02 -2.06
N VAL A 284 4.39 -18.42 -1.49
CA VAL A 284 3.31 -17.46 -1.15
C VAL A 284 3.77 -16.46 -0.09
N VAL A 285 4.48 -16.93 0.94
CA VAL A 285 5.04 -16.06 1.97
C VAL A 285 6.06 -15.09 1.39
N ALA A 286 6.91 -15.57 0.47
CA ALA A 286 7.89 -14.74 -0.23
C ALA A 286 7.21 -13.71 -1.13
N ALA A 287 6.23 -14.12 -1.93
CA ALA A 287 5.41 -13.28 -2.79
C ALA A 287 4.83 -12.08 -2.01
N GLY A 288 4.11 -12.32 -0.91
CA GLY A 288 3.60 -11.21 -0.10
C GLY A 288 4.70 -10.39 0.58
N GLY A 289 5.82 -11.03 0.95
CA GLY A 289 6.94 -10.41 1.62
C GLY A 289 7.69 -9.37 0.79
N ILE A 290 7.95 -9.69 -0.49
CA ILE A 290 8.72 -8.81 -1.38
C ILE A 290 7.91 -7.61 -1.90
N THR A 291 6.58 -7.67 -1.84
CA THR A 291 5.71 -6.64 -2.46
C THR A 291 6.00 -5.23 -1.98
N TYR A 292 6.28 -5.06 -0.69
CA TYR A 292 6.49 -3.73 -0.12
C TYR A 292 7.87 -3.14 -0.47
N PRO A 293 9.00 -3.83 -0.25
CA PRO A 293 10.30 -3.36 -0.76
C PRO A 293 10.30 -3.15 -2.28
N LEU A 294 9.65 -4.04 -3.04
CA LEU A 294 9.57 -3.90 -4.49
C LEU A 294 8.83 -2.63 -4.89
N TYR A 295 7.68 -2.35 -4.27
CA TYR A 295 6.95 -1.09 -4.48
C TYR A 295 7.81 0.14 -4.15
N LEU A 296 8.62 0.09 -3.09
CA LEU A 296 9.44 1.23 -2.68
C LEU A 296 10.66 1.50 -3.56
N LEU A 297 11.13 0.49 -4.30
CA LEU A 297 12.38 0.54 -5.06
C LEU A 297 12.15 0.64 -6.58
N HIS A 298 10.94 0.31 -7.08
CA HIS A 298 10.76 0.07 -8.51
C HIS A 298 10.92 1.31 -9.39
N MET A 299 10.54 2.51 -8.93
CA MET A 299 10.42 3.69 -9.80
C MET A 299 11.71 4.50 -9.85
N GLN A 300 12.00 5.33 -8.85
CA GLN A 300 13.13 6.27 -8.91
C GLN A 300 14.48 5.54 -9.00
N LEU A 301 14.71 4.56 -8.11
CA LEU A 301 15.95 3.79 -8.13
C LEU A 301 16.09 3.01 -9.45
N GLY A 302 15.00 2.40 -9.90
CA GLY A 302 14.97 1.68 -11.16
C GLY A 302 15.28 2.58 -12.37
N TYR A 303 14.71 3.78 -12.44
CA TYR A 303 14.98 4.75 -13.50
C TYR A 303 16.41 5.27 -13.47
N VAL A 304 16.96 5.55 -12.29
CA VAL A 304 18.37 5.94 -12.13
C VAL A 304 19.30 4.86 -12.67
N ILE A 305 19.06 3.59 -12.31
CA ILE A 305 19.87 2.47 -12.81
C ILE A 305 19.69 2.32 -14.32
N PHE A 306 18.44 2.36 -14.81
CA PHE A 306 18.12 2.26 -16.22
C PHE A 306 18.89 3.32 -17.02
N LEU A 307 18.80 4.60 -16.66
CA LEU A 307 19.50 5.67 -17.36
C LEU A 307 21.01 5.56 -17.29
N SER A 308 21.55 5.05 -16.18
CA SER A 308 23.00 4.90 -16.05
C SER A 308 23.59 3.77 -16.90
N ALA A 309 22.78 2.77 -17.25
CA ALA A 309 23.22 1.52 -17.86
C ALA A 309 22.69 1.31 -19.29
N ALA A 310 21.50 1.82 -19.61
CA ALA A 310 20.89 1.68 -20.92
C ALA A 310 21.66 2.51 -21.95
N SER A 311 22.30 1.83 -22.90
CA SER A 311 22.73 2.44 -24.15
C SER A 311 21.52 2.82 -25.02
N ASP A 312 21.69 3.71 -26.01
CA ASP A 312 20.66 4.11 -27.00
C ASP A 312 20.02 2.95 -27.82
N ARG A 313 20.42 1.70 -27.56
CA ARG A 313 19.88 0.48 -28.17
C ARG A 313 19.31 -0.44 -27.08
N ASN A 314 18.19 -1.09 -27.37
CA ASN A 314 17.55 -2.16 -26.59
C ASN A 314 16.94 -1.75 -25.24
N HIS A 315 16.23 -0.64 -25.18
CA HIS A 315 15.49 -0.20 -23.97
C HIS A 315 14.61 -1.30 -23.37
N ALA A 316 13.97 -2.14 -24.20
CA ALA A 316 13.16 -3.26 -23.71
C ALA A 316 13.94 -4.28 -22.87
N LEU A 317 15.13 -4.64 -23.33
CA LEU A 317 16.00 -5.58 -22.62
C LEU A 317 16.44 -4.97 -21.27
N TRP A 318 16.84 -3.69 -21.28
CA TRP A 318 17.24 -2.99 -20.07
C TRP A 318 16.11 -2.82 -19.06
N SER A 319 14.87 -2.56 -19.52
CA SER A 319 13.70 -2.54 -18.63
C SER A 319 13.49 -3.88 -17.94
N VAL A 320 13.60 -5.00 -18.68
CA VAL A 320 13.50 -6.35 -18.10
C VAL A 320 14.63 -6.62 -17.11
N ILE A 321 15.88 -6.26 -17.44
CA ILE A 321 17.04 -6.43 -16.57
C ILE A 321 16.87 -5.63 -15.27
N VAL A 322 16.48 -4.36 -15.37
CA VAL A 322 16.30 -3.47 -14.21
C VAL A 322 15.15 -3.97 -13.33
N VAL A 323 13.99 -4.29 -13.91
CA VAL A 323 12.85 -4.82 -13.14
C VAL A 323 13.22 -6.13 -12.45
N THR A 324 13.92 -7.03 -13.13
CA THR A 324 14.41 -8.29 -12.54
C THR A 324 15.40 -8.00 -11.39
N GLY A 325 16.32 -7.06 -11.60
CA GLY A 325 17.25 -6.60 -10.57
C GLY A 325 16.53 -6.02 -9.34
N MET A 326 15.45 -5.25 -9.54
CA MET A 326 14.62 -4.71 -8.46
C MET A 326 13.88 -5.81 -7.71
N VAL A 327 13.40 -6.86 -8.38
CA VAL A 327 12.80 -8.04 -7.72
C VAL A 327 13.83 -8.75 -6.84
N LEU A 328 15.06 -8.95 -7.34
CA LEU A 328 16.14 -9.57 -6.57
C LEU A 328 16.57 -8.70 -5.38
N LEU A 329 16.69 -7.39 -5.58
CA LEU A 329 17.00 -6.44 -4.51
C LEU A 329 15.89 -6.39 -3.45
N ALA A 330 14.62 -6.37 -3.88
CA ALA A 330 13.47 -6.43 -2.98
C ALA A 330 13.46 -7.73 -2.16
N TRP A 331 13.81 -8.86 -2.77
CA TRP A 331 13.98 -10.12 -2.07
C TRP A 331 15.10 -10.07 -1.03
N PHE A 332 16.25 -9.47 -1.38
CA PHE A 332 17.36 -9.27 -0.45
C PHE A 332 16.96 -8.37 0.73
N VAL A 333 16.36 -7.20 0.46
CA VAL A 333 15.87 -6.27 1.49
C VAL A 333 14.88 -6.98 2.40
N TRP A 334 13.87 -7.66 1.84
CA TRP A 334 12.87 -8.39 2.62
C TRP A 334 13.51 -9.47 3.52
N ARG A 335 14.40 -10.28 2.95
CA ARG A 335 14.93 -11.47 3.63
C ARG A 335 15.98 -11.11 4.67
N VAL A 336 16.87 -10.17 4.36
CA VAL A 336 18.09 -9.87 5.10
C VAL A 336 17.94 -8.64 5.99
N LEU A 337 17.32 -7.56 5.50
CA LEU A 337 17.27 -6.28 6.22
C LEU A 337 15.95 -6.07 6.97
N GLU A 338 14.81 -6.29 6.30
CA GLU A 338 13.49 -6.00 6.86
C GLU A 338 13.16 -6.88 8.06
N ARG A 339 13.33 -8.21 7.94
CA ARG A 339 12.97 -9.15 9.02
C ARG A 339 13.63 -8.83 10.37
N PRO A 340 14.96 -8.63 10.46
CA PRO A 340 15.58 -8.29 11.74
C PRO A 340 15.16 -6.91 12.22
N VAL A 341 15.14 -5.89 11.34
CA VAL A 341 14.82 -4.52 11.74
C VAL A 341 13.37 -4.40 12.22
N HIS A 342 12.40 -5.01 11.51
CA HIS A 342 11.00 -5.07 11.93
C HIS A 342 10.85 -5.66 13.34
N ARG A 343 11.55 -6.76 13.64
CA ARG A 343 11.51 -7.38 14.97
C ARG A 343 12.09 -6.44 16.03
N LEU A 344 13.27 -5.87 15.77
CA LEU A 344 13.93 -4.95 16.69
C LEU A 344 13.10 -3.69 16.98
N THR A 345 12.52 -3.08 15.95
CA THR A 345 11.65 -1.91 16.09
C THR A 345 10.40 -2.26 16.90
N LYS A 346 9.75 -3.39 16.59
CA LYS A 346 8.56 -3.84 17.31
C LYS A 346 8.85 -4.11 18.79
N ASP A 347 9.93 -4.83 19.08
CA ASP A 347 10.31 -5.19 20.46
C ASP A 347 10.68 -3.94 21.26
N SER A 348 11.46 -3.02 20.66
CA SER A 348 11.86 -1.75 21.28
C SER A 348 10.65 -0.86 21.61
N LEU A 349 9.73 -0.68 20.64
CA LEU A 349 8.54 0.14 20.86
C LEU A 349 7.58 -0.50 21.86
N THR A 350 7.47 -1.83 21.87
CA THR A 350 6.65 -2.55 22.86
C THR A 350 7.22 -2.37 24.27
N ALA A 351 8.54 -2.45 24.42
CA ALA A 351 9.22 -2.21 25.69
C ALA A 351 9.04 -0.75 26.15
N LEU A 352 9.20 0.22 25.24
CA LEU A 352 8.96 1.63 25.54
C LEU A 352 7.51 1.88 25.99
N ALA A 353 6.52 1.34 25.27
CA ALA A 353 5.12 1.45 25.66
C ALA A 353 4.87 0.87 27.06
N SER A 354 5.48 -0.27 27.39
CA SER A 354 5.35 -0.85 28.73
C SER A 354 5.96 0.03 29.83
N ARG A 355 7.11 0.67 29.56
CA ARG A 355 7.75 1.63 30.48
C ARG A 355 6.90 2.88 30.72
N LEU A 356 6.16 3.32 29.70
CA LEU A 356 5.25 4.46 29.77
C LEU A 356 3.87 4.10 30.33
N GLY A 357 3.63 2.83 30.72
CA GLY A 357 2.34 2.37 31.22
C GLY A 357 1.25 2.26 30.14
N TRP A 358 1.62 2.29 28.86
CA TRP A 358 0.67 2.21 27.75
C TRP A 358 0.36 0.75 27.39
N PRO A 359 -0.91 0.30 27.47
CA PRO A 359 -1.27 -1.08 27.19
C PRO A 359 -1.10 -1.40 25.70
N SER A 360 -0.10 -2.20 25.35
CA SER A 360 0.19 -2.64 23.98
C SER A 360 -0.38 -4.02 23.63
N ARG A 361 -0.96 -4.72 24.61
CA ARG A 361 -1.65 -6.00 24.46
C ARG A 361 -2.94 -5.98 25.29
N ILE A 362 -3.99 -6.63 24.80
CA ILE A 362 -5.18 -6.88 25.62
C ILE A 362 -4.80 -7.92 26.67
N GLN A 363 -4.84 -7.56 27.95
CA GLN A 363 -4.80 -8.54 29.03
C GLN A 363 -6.08 -9.37 28.94
N ARG A 364 -5.98 -10.65 28.58
CA ARG A 364 -7.08 -11.57 28.83
C ARG A 364 -7.18 -11.71 30.34
N ALA A 365 -8.30 -11.29 30.92
CA ALA A 365 -8.61 -11.55 32.32
C ALA A 365 -8.37 -13.05 32.61
N GLY A 366 -7.69 -13.31 33.72
CA GLY A 366 -7.04 -14.59 34.01
C GLY A 366 -7.99 -15.78 33.93
N LYS A 367 -7.47 -16.90 33.43
CA LYS A 367 -7.86 -18.20 33.99
C LYS A 367 -7.35 -18.17 35.43
N GLU A 368 -8.26 -18.02 36.38
CA GLU A 368 -7.98 -18.28 37.79
C GLU A 368 -7.25 -19.63 37.89
N LEU A 369 -6.02 -19.58 38.40
CA LEU A 369 -5.31 -20.75 38.89
C LEU A 369 -6.11 -21.24 40.09
N ILE A 370 -6.98 -22.22 39.88
CA ILE A 370 -7.49 -23.05 40.96
C ILE A 370 -6.28 -23.75 41.57
N SER A 371 -5.87 -23.29 42.74
CA SER A 371 -4.93 -23.93 43.64
C SER A 371 -5.45 -25.33 43.99
N PRO A 372 -4.68 -26.42 43.76
CA PRO A 372 -5.00 -27.68 44.42
C PRO A 372 -4.56 -27.56 45.89
N VAL A 373 -5.54 -27.67 46.78
CA VAL A 373 -5.31 -28.09 48.18
C VAL A 373 -4.89 -29.55 48.19
#